data_AF-A0A954SNB2-F1
#
_entry.id   AF-A0A954SNB2-F1
#
_cell.length_a   1.000
_cell.length_b   1.000
_cell.length_c   1.000
_cell.angle_alpha   90.00
_cell.angle_beta   90.00
_cell.angle_gamma   90.00
#
_symmetry.space_group_name_H-M   'P 1'
#
loop_
_entity.id
_entity.type
_entity.pdbx_description
1 polymer ?
#
loop_
_entity_poly.entity_id
_entity_poly.type
_entity_poly.pdbx_seq_one_letter_code
_entity_poly.pdbx_strand_id
1 'polypeptide(L)'
;AVSLRDDVEEIGGQTISAEELWINLERFLKEILPTAERHGIVLAMHPDDPPLMEFMGKARIMNSVESFERLVKLVESPSNAICFCQGTFAEMGVDIPAAIRKLGEHIRYVHYRDIRGTADNFVETFHDNGITNMYAAMKAYREIGYDGPIRPDHVPQLVGEEEGSPGYTMLGRLYAFGYMRGLLQAADQELAKSKT
;
A
#
# COMPACT_ATOMS: atom_id res chain seq x y z
N ALA A 1 6.68 -10.42 2.07
CA ALA A 1 7.78 -11.37 2.37
C ALA A 1 7.97 -11.49 3.87
N VAL A 2 7.58 -12.63 4.47
CA VAL A 2 7.91 -12.95 5.86
C VAL A 2 9.41 -13.23 5.92
N SER A 3 10.12 -12.56 6.83
CA SER A 3 11.49 -12.89 7.17
C SER A 3 11.51 -14.30 7.77
N LEU A 4 11.86 -15.31 6.97
CA LEU A 4 12.11 -16.69 7.39
C LEU A 4 13.45 -16.78 8.14
N ARG A 5 13.55 -16.09 9.27
CA ARG A 5 14.65 -16.34 10.20
C ARG A 5 14.15 -17.32 11.26
N ASP A 6 14.96 -18.33 11.54
CA ASP A 6 14.67 -19.37 12.53
C ASP A 6 14.78 -18.86 14.00
N ASP A 7 15.03 -17.56 14.19
CA ASP A 7 15.24 -16.90 15.49
C ASP A 7 14.05 -16.05 15.96
N VAL A 8 12.88 -16.18 15.35
CA VAL A 8 11.67 -15.49 15.83
C VAL A 8 11.21 -16.15 17.14
N GLU A 9 11.54 -15.52 18.27
CA GLU A 9 10.98 -15.85 19.58
C GLU A 9 9.46 -16.02 19.46
N GLU A 10 8.89 -17.07 20.08
CA GLU A 10 7.45 -17.26 20.17
C GLU A 10 6.80 -15.96 20.66
N ILE A 11 6.04 -15.31 19.78
CA ILE A 11 5.30 -14.08 20.09
C ILE A 11 4.31 -14.46 21.20
N GLY A 12 4.58 -14.01 22.43
CA GLY A 12 3.88 -14.44 23.65
C GLY A 12 2.34 -14.51 23.53
N GLY A 13 1.75 -15.42 24.31
CA GLY A 13 0.37 -15.86 24.22
C GLY A 13 -0.73 -14.86 24.61
N GLN A 14 -0.44 -13.56 24.75
CA GLN A 14 -1.50 -12.56 24.90
C GLN A 14 -2.15 -12.27 23.55
N THR A 15 -3.44 -12.56 23.44
CA THR A 15 -4.27 -12.20 22.29
C THR A 15 -4.87 -10.81 22.53
N ILE A 16 -4.74 -9.94 21.53
CA ILE A 16 -5.40 -8.63 21.50
C ILE A 16 -6.49 -8.74 20.44
N SER A 17 -7.73 -8.45 20.81
CA SER A 17 -8.84 -8.45 19.86
C SER A 17 -8.70 -7.30 18.85
N ALA A 18 -9.39 -7.41 17.70
CA ALA A 18 -9.40 -6.35 16.71
C ALA A 18 -9.89 -5.01 17.29
N GLU A 19 -10.87 -5.02 18.20
CA GLU A 19 -11.39 -3.79 18.80
C GLU A 19 -10.40 -3.17 19.80
N GLU A 20 -9.69 -3.99 20.58
CA GLU A 20 -8.60 -3.50 21.42
C GLU A 20 -7.46 -2.91 20.59
N LEU A 21 -7.13 -3.49 19.42
CA LEU A 21 -6.18 -2.91 18.47
C LEU A 21 -6.65 -1.54 17.95
N TRP A 22 -7.93 -1.39 17.63
CA TRP A 22 -8.50 -0.10 17.23
C TRP A 22 -8.41 0.95 18.35
N ILE A 23 -8.73 0.59 19.60
CA ILE A 23 -8.61 1.47 20.76
C ILE A 23 -7.14 1.89 20.96
N ASN A 24 -6.21 0.94 20.84
CA ASN A 24 -4.78 1.20 20.96
C ASN A 24 -4.29 2.13 19.84
N LEU A 25 -4.73 1.91 18.60
CA LEU A 25 -4.41 2.76 17.46
C LEU A 25 -4.94 4.18 17.64
N GLU A 26 -6.20 4.34 18.09
CA GLU A 26 -6.78 5.65 18.36
C GLU A 26 -5.96 6.40 19.41
N ARG A 27 -5.59 5.73 20.52
CA ARG A 27 -4.74 6.33 21.55
C ARG A 27 -3.39 6.77 20.98
N PHE A 28 -2.73 5.92 20.20
CA PHE A 28 -1.46 6.23 19.55
C PHE A 28 -1.59 7.46 18.63
N LEU A 29 -2.61 7.48 17.78
CA LEU A 29 -2.85 8.57 16.83
C LEU A 29 -3.14 9.90 17.55
N LYS A 30 -3.98 9.90 18.59
CA LYS A 30 -4.27 11.11 19.40
C LYS A 30 -3.02 11.70 20.04
N GLU A 31 -2.03 10.87 20.38
CA GLU A 31 -0.78 11.32 20.98
C GLU A 31 0.23 11.82 19.94
N ILE A 32 0.42 11.09 18.84
CA ILE A 32 1.48 11.37 17.87
C ILE A 32 1.10 12.43 16.84
N LEU A 33 -0.16 12.47 16.37
CA LEU A 33 -0.59 13.34 15.26
C LEU A 33 -0.40 14.83 15.55
N PRO A 34 -0.72 15.37 16.75
CA PRO A 34 -0.45 16.77 17.06
C PRO A 34 1.03 17.13 16.96
N THR A 35 1.92 16.19 17.26
CA THR A 35 3.37 16.37 17.12
C THR A 35 3.79 16.32 15.66
N ALA A 36 3.27 15.37 14.89
CA ALA A 36 3.53 15.26 13.46
C ALA A 36 3.13 16.55 12.72
N GLU A 37 1.93 17.08 12.99
CA GLU A 37 1.44 18.33 12.43
C GLU A 37 2.33 19.53 12.72
N ARG A 38 2.76 19.70 13.99
CA ARG A 38 3.66 20.80 14.38
C ARG A 38 4.98 20.81 13.61
N HIS A 39 5.41 19.65 13.12
CA HIS A 39 6.65 19.49 12.36
C HIS A 39 6.42 19.30 10.86
N GLY A 40 5.18 19.42 10.36
CA GLY A 40 4.85 19.21 8.95
C GLY A 40 5.11 17.78 8.47
N ILE A 41 5.06 16.80 9.37
CA ILE A 41 5.25 15.38 9.08
C ILE A 41 3.88 14.74 8.85
N VAL A 42 3.75 13.97 7.78
CA VAL A 42 2.55 13.18 7.50
C VAL A 42 2.82 11.70 7.76
N LEU A 43 1.98 11.07 8.57
CA LEU A 43 2.03 9.64 8.84
C LEU A 43 1.15 8.90 7.83
N ALA A 44 1.72 7.95 7.10
CA ALA A 44 1.01 7.19 6.07
C ALA A 44 0.90 5.71 6.49
N MET A 45 -0.29 5.27 6.91
CA MET A 45 -0.55 3.90 7.34
C MET A 45 -0.48 2.93 6.15
N HIS A 46 0.37 1.92 6.26
CA HIS A 46 0.44 0.83 5.28
C HIS A 46 -0.59 -0.26 5.62
N PRO A 47 -1.19 -0.93 4.62
CA PRO A 47 -2.06 -2.07 4.88
C PRO A 47 -1.35 -3.23 5.56
N ASP A 48 -2.14 -4.03 6.23
CA ASP A 48 -1.73 -5.33 6.71
C ASP A 48 -1.45 -6.26 5.52
N ASP A 49 -0.21 -6.76 5.37
CA ASP A 49 0.23 -7.64 4.28
C ASP A 49 0.61 -9.03 4.84
N PRO A 50 -0.14 -10.12 4.56
CA PRO A 50 -1.40 -10.16 3.81
C PRO A 50 -2.62 -9.58 4.56
N PRO A 51 -3.64 -9.03 3.88
CA PRO A 51 -4.79 -8.35 4.50
C PRO A 51 -5.84 -9.34 5.00
N LEU A 52 -5.44 -10.22 5.92
CA LEU A 52 -6.31 -11.19 6.57
C LEU A 52 -6.98 -10.59 7.81
N MET A 53 -8.04 -11.23 8.31
CA MET A 53 -8.65 -10.85 9.62
C MET A 53 -7.73 -11.20 10.79
N GLU A 54 -7.04 -12.33 10.67
CA GLU A 54 -6.09 -12.82 11.66
C GLU A 54 -4.90 -13.45 10.93
N PHE A 55 -3.69 -13.25 11.44
CA PHE A 55 -2.49 -13.93 10.97
C PHE A 55 -1.69 -14.43 12.17
N MET A 56 -1.39 -15.73 12.18
CA MET A 56 -0.68 -16.40 13.29
C MET A 56 -1.32 -16.15 14.68
N GLY A 57 -2.66 -16.18 14.78
CA GLY A 57 -3.34 -15.96 16.07
C GLY A 57 -3.45 -14.51 16.51
N LYS A 58 -3.12 -13.54 15.64
CA LYS A 58 -3.14 -12.10 15.95
C LYS A 58 -4.07 -11.36 14.99
N ALA A 59 -4.96 -10.55 15.55
CA ALA A 59 -5.88 -9.73 14.78
C ALA A 59 -5.13 -8.71 13.91
N ARG A 60 -5.70 -8.41 12.74
CA ARG A 60 -5.25 -7.37 11.82
C ARG A 60 -6.41 -6.43 11.54
N ILE A 61 -6.12 -5.15 11.35
CA ILE A 61 -7.16 -4.12 11.28
C ILE A 61 -7.05 -3.22 10.04
N MET A 62 -5.92 -3.23 9.32
CA MET A 62 -5.72 -2.50 8.07
C MET A 62 -5.87 -3.41 6.85
N ASN A 63 -6.99 -4.14 6.80
CA ASN A 63 -7.22 -5.29 5.90
C ASN A 63 -8.42 -5.12 4.95
N SER A 64 -9.06 -3.95 4.93
CA SER A 64 -10.18 -3.66 4.03
C SER A 64 -10.24 -2.17 3.70
N VAL A 65 -10.95 -1.80 2.64
CA VAL A 65 -11.17 -0.38 2.29
C VAL A 65 -11.92 0.33 3.42
N GLU A 66 -12.89 -0.33 4.03
CA GLU A 66 -13.70 0.16 5.14
C GLU A 66 -12.83 0.43 6.38
N SER A 67 -11.83 -0.41 6.63
CA SER A 67 -10.84 -0.17 7.68
C SER A 67 -10.07 1.13 7.43
N PHE A 68 -9.67 1.41 6.19
CA PHE A 68 -8.99 2.67 5.86
C PHE A 68 -9.92 3.88 5.96
N GLU A 69 -11.21 3.74 5.64
CA GLU A 69 -12.21 4.78 5.92
C GLU A 69 -12.38 5.02 7.43
N ARG A 70 -12.36 3.95 8.25
CA ARG A 70 -12.37 4.07 9.72
C ARG A 70 -11.11 4.77 10.21
N LEU A 71 -9.93 4.39 9.72
CA LEU A 71 -8.63 4.98 10.11
C LEU A 71 -8.61 6.51 9.97
N VAL A 72 -8.98 7.02 8.79
CA VAL A 72 -8.88 8.47 8.50
C VAL A 72 -9.91 9.28 9.28
N LYS A 73 -11.02 8.65 9.70
CA LYS A 73 -12.05 9.24 10.57
C LYS A 73 -11.77 9.03 12.07
N LEU A 74 -10.85 8.12 12.42
CA LEU A 74 -10.58 7.73 13.81
C LEU A 74 -10.03 8.92 14.61
N VAL A 75 -9.13 9.67 14.00
CA VAL A 75 -8.62 10.96 14.50
C VAL A 75 -8.46 11.87 13.28
N GLU A 76 -9.35 12.86 13.17
CA GLU A 76 -9.31 13.83 12.07
C GLU A 76 -8.03 14.67 12.14
N SER A 77 -7.15 14.51 11.15
CA SER A 77 -5.87 15.22 11.06
C SER A 77 -5.38 15.18 9.62
N PRO A 78 -4.84 16.28 9.06
CA PRO A 78 -4.19 16.25 7.75
C PRO A 78 -2.91 15.39 7.74
N SER A 79 -2.37 15.04 8.92
CA SER A 79 -1.20 14.18 9.09
C SER A 79 -1.56 12.71 9.31
N ASN A 80 -2.85 12.36 9.40
CA ASN A 80 -3.33 10.98 9.44
C ASN A 80 -3.71 10.52 8.03
N ALA A 81 -2.80 9.81 7.37
CA ALA A 81 -2.90 9.52 5.96
C ALA A 81 -2.67 8.05 5.64
N ILE A 82 -2.80 7.72 4.35
CA ILE A 82 -2.74 6.36 3.82
C ILE A 82 -1.48 6.20 2.97
N CYS A 83 -0.73 5.13 3.24
CA CYS A 83 0.18 4.54 2.29
C CYS A 83 -0.62 3.52 1.47
N PHE A 84 -1.00 3.90 0.25
CA PHE A 84 -1.79 3.04 -0.62
C PHE A 84 -0.86 2.04 -1.29
N CYS A 85 -0.71 0.86 -0.67
CA CYS A 85 -0.03 -0.26 -1.28
C CYS A 85 -1.00 -1.02 -2.17
N GLN A 86 -0.98 -0.72 -3.46
CA GLN A 86 -1.98 -1.26 -4.37
C GLN A 86 -1.93 -2.79 -4.48
N GLY A 87 -0.76 -3.42 -4.30
CA GLY A 87 -0.65 -4.87 -4.28
C GLY A 87 -1.41 -5.48 -3.11
N THR A 88 -1.21 -4.95 -1.90
CA THR A 88 -1.95 -5.39 -0.71
C THR A 88 -3.44 -5.05 -0.81
N PHE A 89 -3.83 -3.92 -1.39
CA PHE A 89 -5.23 -3.65 -1.69
C PHE A 89 -5.80 -4.64 -2.73
N ALA A 90 -5.01 -5.07 -3.71
CA ALA A 90 -5.44 -6.03 -4.72
C ALA A 90 -5.66 -7.41 -4.09
N GLU A 91 -4.86 -7.79 -3.09
CA GLU A 91 -5.06 -8.98 -2.26
C GLU A 91 -6.43 -8.97 -1.52
N MET A 92 -6.97 -7.78 -1.20
CA MET A 92 -8.33 -7.61 -0.63
C MET A 92 -9.45 -7.86 -1.65
N GLY A 93 -9.13 -8.05 -2.93
CA GLY A 93 -10.09 -8.30 -4.00
C GLY A 93 -10.88 -7.07 -4.47
N VAL A 94 -10.33 -5.87 -4.28
CA VAL A 94 -11.00 -4.61 -4.64
C VAL A 94 -10.56 -4.08 -6.01
N ASP A 95 -11.42 -3.28 -6.64
CA ASP A 95 -11.05 -2.50 -7.83
C ASP A 95 -10.09 -1.38 -7.42
N ILE A 96 -8.83 -1.49 -7.85
CA ILE A 96 -7.77 -0.55 -7.48
C ILE A 96 -8.06 0.89 -7.95
N PRO A 97 -8.36 1.17 -9.24
CA PRO A 97 -8.77 2.51 -9.66
C PRO A 97 -9.92 3.10 -8.84
N ALA A 98 -10.95 2.32 -8.51
CA ALA A 98 -12.07 2.78 -7.71
C ALA A 98 -11.66 3.07 -6.25
N ALA A 99 -10.85 2.20 -5.64
CA ALA A 99 -10.31 2.40 -4.30
C ALA A 99 -9.43 3.65 -4.21
N ILE A 100 -8.60 3.92 -5.23
CA ILE A 100 -7.80 5.15 -5.35
C ILE A 100 -8.71 6.38 -5.33
N ARG A 101 -9.78 6.40 -6.12
CA ARG A 101 -10.74 7.53 -6.13
C ARG A 101 -11.44 7.70 -4.79
N LYS A 102 -11.83 6.59 -4.17
CA LYS A 102 -12.57 6.58 -2.90
C LYS A 102 -11.73 7.11 -1.75
N LEU A 103 -10.45 6.74 -1.67
CA LEU A 103 -9.55 7.11 -0.57
C LEU A 103 -8.62 8.29 -0.90
N GLY A 104 -8.72 8.83 -2.12
CA GLY A 104 -7.71 9.71 -2.73
C GLY A 104 -7.35 10.95 -1.92
N GLU A 105 -8.33 11.55 -1.23
CA GLU A 105 -8.11 12.72 -0.37
C GLU A 105 -7.08 12.44 0.74
N HIS A 106 -6.95 11.18 1.17
CA HIS A 106 -6.08 10.77 2.29
C HIS A 106 -4.82 10.02 1.84
N ILE A 107 -4.63 9.74 0.54
CA ILE A 107 -3.43 9.06 0.04
C ILE A 107 -2.25 10.03 0.04
N ARG A 108 -1.14 9.65 0.69
CA ARG A 108 0.08 10.47 0.77
C ARG A 108 1.34 9.74 0.35
N TYR A 109 1.30 8.40 0.29
CA TYR A 109 2.38 7.58 -0.22
C TYR A 109 1.82 6.40 -1.00
N VAL A 110 2.49 5.97 -2.08
CA VAL A 110 2.00 4.87 -2.93
C VAL A 110 3.08 3.81 -3.11
N HIS A 111 2.71 2.55 -2.86
CA HIS A 111 3.46 1.39 -3.35
C HIS A 111 2.73 0.84 -4.56
N TYR A 112 3.40 0.91 -5.71
CA TYR A 112 2.84 0.65 -7.03
C TYR A 112 3.28 -0.72 -7.56
N ARG A 113 3.18 -1.78 -6.74
CA ARG A 113 3.44 -3.18 -7.13
C ARG A 113 2.16 -3.92 -7.54
N ASP A 114 2.26 -5.11 -8.14
CA ASP A 114 1.09 -5.90 -8.50
C ASP A 114 1.29 -7.39 -8.20
N ILE A 115 0.18 -8.11 -8.01
CA ILE A 115 0.13 -9.51 -7.60
C ILE A 115 -0.77 -10.34 -8.51
N ARG A 116 -0.71 -11.66 -8.33
CA ARG A 116 -1.78 -12.59 -8.74
C ARG A 116 -2.21 -13.42 -7.56
N GLY A 117 -3.52 -13.58 -7.36
CA GLY A 117 -4.09 -14.41 -6.31
C GLY A 117 -5.01 -13.62 -5.38
N THR A 118 -5.11 -14.07 -4.13
CA THR A 118 -5.94 -13.48 -3.07
C THR A 118 -5.12 -13.36 -1.79
N ALA A 119 -5.66 -12.71 -0.75
CA ALA A 119 -5.02 -12.58 0.55
C ALA A 119 -4.52 -13.91 1.15
N ASP A 120 -5.21 -15.02 0.91
CA ASP A 120 -4.82 -16.35 1.41
C ASP A 120 -3.70 -17.03 0.60
N ASN A 121 -3.55 -16.66 -0.67
CA ASN A 121 -2.57 -17.25 -1.58
C ASN A 121 -2.32 -16.33 -2.77
N PHE A 122 -1.18 -15.65 -2.77
CA PHE A 122 -0.76 -14.79 -3.86
C PHE A 122 0.72 -14.95 -4.18
N VAL A 123 1.08 -14.46 -5.37
CA VAL A 123 2.47 -14.28 -5.80
C VAL A 123 2.67 -12.84 -6.26
N GLU A 124 3.81 -12.26 -5.88
CA GLU A 124 4.28 -11.00 -6.45
C GLU A 124 4.58 -11.18 -7.94
N THR A 125 4.24 -10.15 -8.72
CA THR A 125 4.40 -10.19 -10.18
C THR A 125 5.17 -8.98 -10.68
N PHE A 126 5.55 -9.00 -11.96
CA PHE A 126 6.01 -7.77 -12.59
C PHE A 126 4.82 -6.84 -12.78
N HIS A 127 5.08 -5.54 -12.82
CA HIS A 127 4.05 -4.50 -12.84
C HIS A 127 3.18 -4.53 -14.11
N ASP A 128 3.57 -5.27 -15.16
CA ASP A 128 2.82 -5.40 -16.40
C ASP A 128 1.96 -6.65 -16.47
N ASN A 129 2.05 -7.56 -15.50
CA ASN A 129 1.45 -8.89 -15.63
C ASN A 129 0.71 -9.39 -14.38
N GLY A 130 0.40 -8.54 -13.41
CA GLY A 130 -0.53 -8.88 -12.32
C GLY A 130 -2.01 -8.72 -12.69
N ILE A 131 -2.87 -8.63 -11.67
CA ILE A 131 -4.33 -8.55 -11.83
C ILE A 131 -4.83 -7.12 -12.03
N THR A 132 -4.00 -6.11 -11.74
CA THR A 132 -4.40 -4.71 -11.74
C THR A 132 -4.28 -4.12 -13.15
N ASN A 133 -5.29 -3.37 -13.59
CA ASN A 133 -5.09 -2.47 -14.73
C ASN A 133 -4.25 -1.28 -14.29
N MET A 134 -2.95 -1.41 -14.45
CA MET A 134 -1.97 -0.46 -13.95
C MET A 134 -2.10 0.91 -14.62
N TYR A 135 -2.39 0.96 -15.93
CA TYR A 135 -2.68 2.23 -16.59
C TYR A 135 -3.87 2.95 -15.94
N ALA A 136 -4.97 2.23 -15.70
CA ALA A 136 -6.15 2.80 -15.06
C ALA A 136 -5.86 3.26 -13.62
N ALA A 137 -5.02 2.53 -12.87
CA ALA A 137 -4.58 2.94 -11.53
C ALA A 137 -3.74 4.23 -11.58
N MET A 138 -2.77 4.31 -12.49
CA MET A 138 -1.95 5.52 -12.70
C MET A 138 -2.83 6.72 -13.05
N LYS A 139 -3.76 6.53 -14.00
CA LYS A 139 -4.73 7.56 -14.39
C LYS A 139 -5.60 8.00 -13.21
N ALA A 140 -6.08 7.07 -12.38
CA ALA A 140 -6.86 7.40 -11.20
C ALA A 140 -6.07 8.30 -10.23
N TYR A 141 -4.77 8.04 -9.99
CA TYR A 141 -3.92 8.93 -9.19
C TYR A 141 -3.84 10.34 -9.77
N ARG A 142 -3.73 10.47 -11.10
CA ARG A 142 -3.70 11.78 -11.76
C ARG A 142 -5.04 12.50 -11.69
N GLU A 143 -6.15 11.77 -11.80
CA GLU A 143 -7.50 12.33 -11.71
C GLU A 143 -7.84 12.85 -10.31
N ILE A 144 -7.34 12.21 -9.24
CA ILE A 144 -7.46 12.74 -7.87
C ILE A 144 -6.44 13.85 -7.55
N GLY A 145 -5.57 14.22 -8.49
CA GLY A 145 -4.54 15.23 -8.30
C GLY A 145 -3.39 14.80 -7.39
N TYR A 146 -3.11 13.50 -7.27
CA TYR A 146 -1.99 13.00 -6.47
C TYR A 146 -0.66 13.35 -7.12
N ASP A 147 0.19 14.02 -6.35
CA ASP A 147 1.55 14.46 -6.76
C ASP A 147 2.62 14.07 -5.73
N GLY A 148 2.29 13.11 -4.86
CA GLY A 148 3.17 12.62 -3.81
C GLY A 148 4.13 11.51 -4.26
N PRO A 149 4.98 11.02 -3.35
CA PRO A 149 5.95 9.97 -3.65
C PRO A 149 5.29 8.63 -4.02
N ILE A 150 5.77 8.04 -5.11
CA ILE A 150 5.37 6.71 -5.58
C ILE A 150 6.61 5.83 -5.78
N ARG A 151 6.56 4.58 -5.31
CA ARG A 151 7.63 3.60 -5.51
C ARG A 151 7.11 2.32 -6.15
N PRO A 152 7.94 1.58 -6.92
CA PRO A 152 7.55 0.29 -7.49
C PRO A 152 7.38 -0.82 -6.42
N ASP A 153 7.94 -0.60 -5.23
CA ASP A 153 7.95 -1.57 -4.13
C ASP A 153 8.63 -2.90 -4.51
N HIS A 154 7.89 -4.00 -4.67
CA HIS A 154 8.46 -5.32 -4.91
C HIS A 154 8.56 -5.69 -6.38
N VAL A 155 9.61 -6.42 -6.72
CA VAL A 155 9.86 -6.95 -8.06
C VAL A 155 10.38 -8.39 -7.98
N PRO A 156 10.05 -9.26 -8.94
CA PRO A 156 10.70 -10.57 -9.05
C PRO A 156 12.21 -10.42 -9.22
N GLN A 157 12.97 -11.28 -8.54
CA GLN A 157 14.43 -11.35 -8.65
C GLN A 157 14.82 -11.84 -10.05
N LEU A 158 15.75 -11.13 -10.69
CA LEU A 158 16.29 -11.51 -12.00
C LEU A 158 17.62 -12.27 -11.85
N VAL A 159 17.99 -12.99 -12.91
CA VAL A 159 19.27 -13.71 -13.00
C VAL A 159 20.43 -12.75 -12.80
N GLY A 160 21.40 -13.13 -11.98
CA GLY A 160 22.55 -12.29 -11.61
C GLY A 160 22.32 -11.37 -10.42
N GLU A 161 21.18 -11.49 -9.73
CA GLU A 161 20.86 -10.74 -8.51
C GLU A 161 20.71 -11.65 -7.28
N GLU A 162 21.30 -12.85 -7.29
CA GLU A 162 21.10 -13.90 -6.28
C GLU A 162 21.49 -13.47 -4.85
N GLU A 163 22.45 -12.56 -4.72
CA GLU A 163 22.90 -11.98 -3.44
C GLU A 163 22.01 -10.83 -2.95
N GLY A 164 21.05 -10.38 -3.77
CA GLY A 164 20.15 -9.29 -3.44
C GLY A 164 19.04 -9.69 -2.48
N SER A 165 18.44 -8.69 -1.81
CA SER A 165 17.26 -8.91 -0.98
C SER A 165 16.05 -9.25 -1.86
N PRO A 166 15.35 -10.39 -1.63
CA PRO A 166 14.16 -10.76 -2.41
C PRO A 166 13.11 -9.65 -2.43
N GLY A 167 12.55 -9.38 -3.61
CA GLY A 167 11.59 -8.30 -3.82
C GLY A 167 12.25 -6.92 -4.01
N TYR A 168 13.52 -6.74 -3.65
CA TYR A 168 14.19 -5.43 -3.60
C TYR A 168 15.45 -5.38 -4.46
N THR A 169 15.57 -6.23 -5.48
CA THR A 169 16.73 -6.21 -6.38
C THR A 169 16.65 -5.05 -7.38
N MET A 170 17.76 -4.71 -8.04
CA MET A 170 17.88 -3.47 -8.81
C MET A 170 17.35 -3.58 -10.25
N LEU A 171 17.61 -4.69 -10.93
CA LEU A 171 17.24 -4.89 -12.33
C LEU A 171 15.72 -4.89 -12.49
N GLY A 172 15.00 -5.62 -11.63
CA GLY A 172 13.54 -5.62 -11.62
C GLY A 172 12.96 -4.23 -11.34
N ARG A 173 13.56 -3.47 -10.39
CA ARG A 173 13.10 -2.11 -10.05
C ARG A 173 13.35 -1.13 -11.19
N LEU A 174 14.46 -1.27 -11.92
CA LEU A 174 14.75 -0.44 -13.09
C LEU A 174 13.70 -0.66 -14.19
N TYR A 175 13.33 -1.91 -14.45
CA TYR A 175 12.22 -2.25 -15.35
C TYR A 175 10.90 -1.60 -14.90
N ALA A 176 10.54 -1.77 -13.62
CA ALA A 176 9.32 -1.22 -13.06
C ALA A 176 9.25 0.31 -13.16
N PHE A 177 10.33 1.03 -12.84
CA PHE A 177 10.38 2.48 -12.99
C PHE A 177 10.20 2.92 -14.44
N GLY A 178 10.80 2.22 -15.40
CA GLY A 178 10.60 2.48 -16.83
C GLY A 178 9.12 2.35 -17.24
N TYR A 179 8.48 1.25 -16.83
CA TYR A 179 7.07 0.99 -17.06
C TYR A 179 6.17 2.07 -16.44
N MET A 180 6.38 2.39 -15.16
CA MET A 180 5.64 3.42 -14.43
C MET A 180 5.72 4.79 -15.10
N ARG A 181 6.92 5.20 -15.54
CA ARG A 181 7.12 6.47 -16.26
C ARG A 181 6.35 6.51 -17.58
N GLY A 182 6.31 5.41 -18.31
CA GLY A 182 5.53 5.29 -19.54
C GLY A 182 4.03 5.45 -19.29
N LEU A 183 3.49 4.78 -18.28
CA LEU A 183 2.08 4.90 -17.90
C LEU A 183 1.71 6.32 -17.44
N LEU A 184 2.58 6.95 -16.65
CA LEU A 184 2.39 8.32 -16.18
C LEU A 184 2.32 9.30 -17.36
N GLN A 185 3.27 9.21 -18.31
CA GLN A 185 3.27 10.05 -19.51
C GLN A 185 2.01 9.85 -20.34
N ALA A 186 1.56 8.61 -20.52
CA ALA A 186 0.34 8.32 -21.26
C ALA A 186 -0.90 8.92 -20.57
N ALA A 187 -1.01 8.76 -19.25
CA ALA A 187 -2.14 9.27 -18.46
C ALA A 187 -2.20 10.81 -18.51
N ASP A 188 -1.06 11.49 -18.31
CA ASP A 188 -0.98 12.94 -18.38
C ASP A 188 -1.36 13.47 -19.78
N GLN A 189 -0.91 12.81 -20.86
CA GLN A 189 -1.26 13.19 -22.23
C GLN A 189 -2.76 13.01 -22.53
N GLU A 190 -3.37 11.92 -22.04
CA GLU A 190 -4.80 11.70 -22.22
C GLU A 190 -5.63 12.76 -21.47
N LEU A 191 -5.28 13.03 -20.21
CA LEU A 191 -5.98 14.02 -19.38
C LEU A 191 -5.81 15.46 -19.90
N ALA A 192 -4.69 15.78 -20.54
CA ALA A 192 -4.48 17.07 -21.19
C ALA A 192 -5.41 17.26 -22.41
N LYS A 193 -5.61 16.21 -23.22
CA LYS A 193 -6.53 16.25 -24.38
C LYS A 193 -7.98 16.46 -23.96
N SER A 194 -8.40 15.85 -22.85
CA SER A 194 -9.77 16.00 -22.34
C SER A 194 -10.10 17.38 -21.78
N LYS A 195 -9.10 18.24 -21.56
CA LYS A 195 -9.26 19.63 -21.08
C LYS A 195 -9.30 20.67 -22.21
N THR A 196 -9.08 20.24 -23.45
CA THR A 196 -9.06 21.09 -24.65
C THR A 196 -10.34 20.90 -25.44
#